data_AF-A0A532UZS2-F1
#
_entry.id   AF-A0A532UZS2-F1
#
_cell.length_a   1.000
_cell.length_b   1.000
_cell.length_c   1.000
_cell.angle_alpha   90.00
_cell.angle_beta   90.00
_cell.angle_gamma   90.00
#
_symmetry.space_group_name_H-M   'P 1'
#
loop_
_entity.id
_entity.type
_entity.pdbx_description
1 polymer ?
#
loop_
_entity_poly.entity_id
_entity_poly.type
_entity_poly.pdbx_seq_one_letter_code
_entity_poly.pdbx_strand_id
1 'polypeptide(L)'
;MDKKGIELSINFLVIIIISLIVFGFGARFIYQLGSEAVKLQSMTVEELDRKIGILACEGSERVCFGFDRKIIKRGKLGVFGLRIINILDNQDFDVLVSRPTPSGYTKKGEDIVSDNLIVKPESRSVYIQKNEEKDLAIGVEVPKDARAGIYIFDVRVMPYEALHKIYVEVP
;
A
#
# COMPACT_ATOMS: atom_id res chain seq x y z
N MET A 1 -28.14 32.85 61.66
CA MET A 1 -27.90 32.31 60.31
C MET A 1 -26.40 32.26 60.09
N ASP A 2 -25.82 31.07 60.20
CA ASP A 2 -24.38 30.88 60.21
C ASP A 2 -23.79 31.04 58.80
N LYS A 3 -23.17 32.21 58.55
CA LYS A 3 -22.47 32.53 57.29
C LYS A 3 -21.42 31.46 56.92
N LYS A 4 -20.85 30.78 57.92
CA LYS A 4 -19.90 29.68 57.75
C LYS A 4 -20.50 28.42 57.10
N GLY A 5 -21.77 28.11 57.35
CA GLY A 5 -22.45 26.95 56.75
C GLY A 5 -22.80 27.17 55.28
N ILE A 6 -23.09 28.42 54.90
CA ILE A 6 -23.37 28.83 53.53
C ILE A 6 -22.08 28.79 52.69
N GLU A 7 -20.96 29.26 53.24
CA GLU A 7 -19.65 29.25 52.56
C GLU A 7 -19.16 27.83 52.26
N LEU A 8 -19.29 26.91 53.23
CA LEU A 8 -18.91 25.50 53.05
C LEU A 8 -19.77 24.82 51.96
N SER A 9 -21.06 25.13 51.91
CA SER A 9 -21.99 24.56 50.93
C SER A 9 -21.75 25.08 49.51
N ILE A 10 -21.34 26.35 49.37
CA ILE A 10 -20.99 26.94 48.07
C ILE A 10 -19.72 26.30 47.51
N ASN A 11 -18.68 26.14 48.33
CA ASN A 11 -17.44 25.51 47.87
C ASN A 11 -17.67 24.06 47.41
N PHE A 12 -18.48 23.31 48.17
CA PHE A 12 -18.86 21.95 47.79
C PHE A 12 -19.64 21.90 46.46
N LEU A 13 -20.58 22.84 46.25
CA LEU A 13 -21.33 22.94 45.00
C LEU A 13 -20.43 23.23 43.80
N VAL A 14 -19.46 24.13 43.95
CA VAL A 14 -18.50 24.49 42.89
C VAL A 14 -17.66 23.27 42.49
N ILE A 15 -17.18 22.49 43.47
CA ILE A 15 -16.39 21.28 43.21
C ILE A 15 -17.21 20.24 42.42
N ILE A 16 -18.50 20.06 42.75
CA ILE A 16 -19.39 19.16 42.01
C ILE A 16 -19.52 19.59 40.55
N ILE A 17 -19.75 20.88 40.31
CA ILE A 17 -19.91 21.42 38.95
C ILE A 17 -18.63 21.22 38.13
N ILE A 18 -17.47 21.52 38.71
CA ILE A 18 -16.17 21.33 38.04
C ILE A 18 -15.95 19.84 37.73
N SER A 19 -16.26 18.95 38.67
CA SER A 19 -16.08 17.50 38.49
C SER A 19 -16.94 16.95 37.35
N LEU A 20 -18.19 17.41 37.22
CA LEU A 20 -19.07 17.01 36.12
C LEU A 20 -18.55 17.49 34.75
N ILE A 21 -18.01 18.71 34.68
CA ILE A 21 -17.44 19.26 33.45
C ILE A 21 -16.20 18.47 33.04
N VAL A 22 -15.27 18.22 33.99
CA VAL A 22 -14.05 17.44 33.73
C VAL A 22 -14.40 16.02 33.30
N PHE A 23 -15.37 15.39 33.96
CA PHE A 23 -15.84 14.05 33.60
C PHE A 23 -16.46 14.02 32.19
N GLY A 24 -17.26 15.03 31.84
CA GLY A 24 -17.84 15.16 30.49
C GLY A 24 -16.78 15.31 29.40
N PHE A 25 -15.74 16.12 29.65
CA PHE A 25 -14.61 16.23 28.73
C PHE A 25 -13.80 14.93 28.62
N GLY A 26 -13.55 14.26 29.75
CA GLY A 26 -12.84 12.98 29.77
C GLY A 26 -13.58 11.89 28.98
N ALA A 27 -14.89 11.75 29.18
CA ALA A 27 -15.71 10.81 28.43
C ALA A 27 -15.66 11.11 26.92
N ARG A 28 -15.87 12.38 26.52
CA ARG A 28 -15.82 12.80 25.11
C ARG A 28 -14.46 12.49 24.47
N PHE A 29 -13.38 12.74 25.20
CA PHE A 29 -12.01 12.47 24.73
C PHE A 29 -11.76 10.97 24.51
N ILE A 30 -12.19 10.11 25.44
CA ILE A 30 -12.09 8.64 25.29
C ILE A 30 -12.90 8.15 24.08
N TYR A 31 -14.12 8.67 23.88
CA TYR A 31 -14.92 8.33 22.71
C TYR A 31 -14.25 8.73 21.40
N GLN A 32 -13.59 9.90 21.36
CA GLN A 32 -12.84 10.34 20.18
C GLN A 32 -11.64 9.41 19.90
N LEU A 33 -10.82 9.10 20.91
CA LEU A 33 -9.69 8.19 20.76
C LEU A 33 -10.12 6.78 20.32
N GLY A 34 -11.19 6.24 20.91
CA GLY A 34 -11.73 4.93 20.51
C GLY A 34 -12.21 4.93 19.06
N SER A 35 -12.89 5.99 18.62
CA SER A 35 -13.37 6.11 17.24
C SER A 35 -12.22 6.24 16.20
N GLU A 36 -11.10 6.86 16.58
CA GLU A 36 -9.91 6.96 15.74
C GLU A 36 -9.13 5.64 15.69
N ALA A 37 -8.99 4.95 16.82
CA ALA A 37 -8.34 3.63 16.86
C ALA A 37 -9.11 2.59 16.06
N VAL A 38 -10.45 2.61 16.08
CA VAL A 38 -11.29 1.75 15.25
C VAL A 38 -11.14 2.09 13.76
N LYS A 39 -10.99 3.37 13.40
CA LYS A 39 -10.68 3.78 12.01
C LYS A 39 -9.33 3.27 11.51
N LEU A 40 -8.33 3.16 12.39
CA LEU A 40 -7.02 2.59 12.06
C LEU A 40 -7.06 1.06 11.93
N GLN A 41 -7.90 0.38 12.73
CA GLN A 41 -8.10 -1.07 12.64
C GLN A 41 -8.98 -1.48 11.45
N SER A 42 -9.83 -0.58 10.95
CA SER A 42 -10.68 -0.81 9.78
C SER A 42 -10.01 -0.50 8.43
N MET A 43 -8.79 0.03 8.42
CA MET A 43 -7.95 0.00 7.22
C MET A 43 -7.45 -1.43 7.08
N THR A 44 -7.85 -2.09 6.00
CA THR A 44 -7.40 -3.45 5.71
C THR A 44 -5.87 -3.50 5.64
N VAL A 45 -5.25 -4.60 6.07
CA VAL A 45 -3.78 -4.77 6.01
C VAL A 45 -3.27 -4.51 4.59
N GLU A 46 -4.09 -4.80 3.59
CA GLU A 46 -3.88 -4.52 2.17
C GLU A 46 -3.83 -3.01 1.81
N GLU A 47 -4.58 -2.16 2.52
CA GLU A 47 -4.53 -0.69 2.38
C GLU A 47 -3.35 -0.09 3.15
N LEU A 48 -2.97 -0.72 4.27
CA LEU A 48 -1.75 -0.38 5.01
C LEU A 48 -0.52 -0.68 4.16
N ASP A 49 -0.47 -1.86 3.54
CA ASP A 49 0.54 -2.24 2.55
C ASP A 49 0.56 -1.24 1.38
N ARG A 50 -0.59 -0.89 0.80
CA ARG A 50 -0.64 0.09 -0.31
C ARG A 50 0.00 1.44 0.04
N LYS A 51 -0.11 1.88 1.30
CA LYS A 51 0.54 3.12 1.76
C LYS A 51 2.02 2.93 2.12
N ILE A 52 2.41 1.76 2.63
CA ILE A 52 3.81 1.46 2.96
C ILE A 52 4.65 1.28 1.70
N GLY A 53 4.16 0.60 0.66
CA GLY A 53 4.95 0.36 -0.56
C GLY A 53 5.33 1.64 -1.31
N ILE A 54 4.48 2.66 -1.27
CA ILE A 54 4.77 3.96 -1.92
C ILE A 54 5.78 4.80 -1.11
N LEU A 55 5.83 4.58 0.21
CA LEU A 55 6.79 5.22 1.13
C LEU A 55 8.12 4.47 1.19
N ALA A 56 8.14 3.18 0.81
CA ALA A 56 9.33 2.32 0.83
C ALA A 56 10.34 2.65 -0.29
N CYS A 57 10.02 3.53 -1.23
CA CYS A 57 11.00 4.15 -2.11
C CYS A 57 11.82 5.19 -1.33
N GLU A 58 12.53 4.77 -0.28
CA GLU A 58 13.47 5.58 0.47
C GLU A 58 14.82 5.59 -0.29
N GLY A 59 15.03 6.55 -1.20
CA GLY A 59 16.36 6.76 -1.78
C GLY A 59 16.43 7.29 -3.22
N SER A 60 17.66 7.34 -3.72
CA SER A 60 18.10 7.84 -5.03
C SER A 60 17.77 6.92 -6.21
N GLU A 61 16.86 5.96 -6.03
CA GLU A 61 16.51 4.99 -7.07
C GLU A 61 15.59 5.64 -8.10
N ARG A 62 16.02 5.58 -9.36
CA ARG A 62 15.31 6.23 -10.48
C ARG A 62 14.05 5.46 -10.89
N VAL A 63 13.98 4.19 -10.52
CA VAL A 63 12.87 3.27 -10.77
C VAL A 63 12.67 2.48 -9.49
N CYS A 64 11.46 2.45 -8.97
CA CYS A 64 11.14 1.77 -7.71
C CYS A 64 9.81 1.01 -7.83
N PHE A 65 9.72 -0.15 -7.18
CA PHE A 65 8.48 -0.90 -7.03
C PHE A 65 8.04 -0.85 -5.58
N GLY A 66 6.76 -0.55 -5.34
CA GLY A 66 6.28 -0.51 -3.96
C GLY A 66 6.25 -1.89 -3.29
N PHE A 67 6.04 -2.94 -4.08
CA PHE A 67 6.18 -4.33 -3.68
C PHE A 67 6.64 -5.13 -4.88
N ASP A 68 7.61 -6.02 -4.68
CA ASP A 68 8.06 -6.97 -5.69
C ASP A 68 7.28 -8.29 -5.60
N ARG A 69 6.63 -8.62 -4.48
CA ARG A 69 5.87 -9.87 -4.30
C ARG A 69 4.43 -9.62 -3.87
N LYS A 70 3.49 -10.38 -4.47
CA LYS A 70 2.07 -10.33 -4.10
C LYS A 70 1.40 -11.69 -4.16
N ILE A 71 0.62 -12.03 -3.13
CA ILE A 71 -0.26 -13.20 -3.14
C ILE A 71 -1.56 -12.82 -3.85
N ILE A 72 -1.90 -13.51 -4.95
CA ILE A 72 -3.10 -13.24 -5.74
C ILE A 72 -3.92 -14.53 -5.86
N LYS A 73 -5.16 -14.49 -5.37
CA LYS A 73 -6.09 -15.64 -5.46
C LYS A 73 -6.53 -15.85 -6.91
N ARG A 74 -6.81 -17.11 -7.27
CA ARG A 74 -7.38 -17.48 -8.57
C ARG A 74 -8.65 -16.67 -8.87
N GLY A 75 -8.78 -16.21 -10.11
CA GLY A 75 -9.88 -15.35 -10.57
C GLY A 75 -9.84 -13.91 -10.05
N LYS A 76 -8.69 -13.44 -9.52
CA LYS A 76 -8.51 -12.06 -9.05
C LYS A 76 -7.39 -11.36 -9.81
N LEU A 77 -7.48 -10.03 -9.82
CA LEU A 77 -6.47 -9.12 -10.33
C LEU A 77 -5.63 -8.60 -9.16
N GLY A 78 -4.32 -8.75 -9.24
CA GLY A 78 -3.39 -7.98 -8.41
C GLY A 78 -2.79 -6.83 -9.20
N VAL A 79 -2.40 -5.78 -8.49
CA VAL A 79 -1.76 -4.60 -9.06
C VAL A 79 -0.45 -4.36 -8.33
N PHE A 80 0.60 -4.13 -9.12
CA PHE A 80 1.92 -3.70 -8.71
C PHE A 80 2.10 -2.22 -9.05
N GLY A 81 2.61 -1.45 -8.10
CA GLY A 81 2.94 -0.04 -8.29
C GLY A 81 4.40 0.12 -8.68
N LEU A 82 4.62 0.85 -9.76
CA LEU A 82 5.92 1.26 -10.29
C LEU A 82 5.99 2.79 -10.18
N ARG A 83 7.11 3.31 -9.69
CA ARG A 83 7.44 4.73 -9.71
C ARG A 83 8.67 4.92 -10.59
N ILE A 84 8.61 5.90 -11.49
CA ILE A 84 9.73 6.32 -12.32
C ILE A 84 10.02 7.79 -12.02
N ILE A 85 11.26 8.11 -11.69
CA ILE A 85 11.75 9.46 -11.48
C ILE A 85 12.65 9.82 -12.66
N ASN A 86 12.30 10.85 -13.42
CA ASN A 86 13.11 11.29 -14.55
C ASN A 86 14.18 12.28 -14.09
N ILE A 87 15.45 11.86 -14.09
CA ILE A 87 16.60 12.75 -13.84
C ILE A 87 17.33 13.14 -15.13
N LEU A 88 16.88 12.62 -16.27
CA LEU A 88 17.37 12.93 -17.61
C LEU A 88 16.57 14.11 -18.19
N ASP A 89 16.80 14.45 -19.45
CA ASP A 89 15.97 15.44 -20.13
C ASP A 89 14.56 14.92 -20.39
N ASN A 90 13.67 15.81 -20.84
CA ASN A 90 12.29 15.47 -21.13
C ASN A 90 12.22 14.37 -22.20
N GLN A 91 11.64 13.23 -21.87
CA GLN A 91 11.63 12.06 -22.76
C GLN A 91 10.51 11.08 -22.39
N ASP A 92 10.31 10.13 -23.30
CA ASP A 92 9.44 8.98 -23.08
C ASP A 92 10.17 7.85 -22.34
N PHE A 93 9.43 7.17 -21.47
CA PHE A 93 9.86 5.99 -20.75
C PHE A 93 9.03 4.80 -21.18
N ASP A 94 9.69 3.77 -21.70
CA ASP A 94 9.05 2.53 -22.09
C ASP A 94 9.15 1.50 -20.96
N VAL A 95 7.99 1.08 -20.47
CA VAL A 95 7.84 0.02 -19.49
C VAL A 95 7.43 -1.25 -20.21
N LEU A 96 8.26 -2.27 -20.15
CA LEU A 96 8.08 -3.57 -20.81
C LEU A 96 8.01 -4.67 -19.76
N VAL A 97 6.94 -5.45 -19.78
CA VAL A 97 6.77 -6.62 -18.91
C VAL A 97 6.91 -7.88 -19.74
N SER A 98 7.86 -8.72 -19.37
CA SER A 98 8.21 -9.96 -20.07
C SER A 98 8.23 -11.14 -19.10
N ARG A 99 8.18 -12.36 -19.63
CA ARG A 99 8.22 -13.60 -18.85
C ARG A 99 9.60 -14.24 -19.02
N PRO A 100 10.33 -14.52 -17.93
CA PRO A 100 11.53 -15.34 -18.01
C PRO A 100 11.18 -16.79 -18.33
N THR A 101 12.17 -17.60 -18.70
CA THR A 101 12.01 -19.05 -18.84
C THR A 101 12.92 -19.74 -17.82
N PRO A 102 12.37 -20.48 -16.84
CA PRO A 102 10.95 -20.76 -16.61
C PRO A 102 10.15 -19.55 -16.09
N SER A 103 8.85 -19.50 -16.41
CA SER A 103 7.94 -18.42 -15.98
C SER A 103 7.60 -18.47 -14.49
N GLY A 104 7.95 -19.56 -13.80
CA GLY A 104 7.68 -19.72 -12.38
C GLY A 104 8.00 -21.11 -11.87
N TYR A 105 7.69 -21.34 -10.59
CA TYR A 105 7.93 -22.61 -9.90
C TYR A 105 6.72 -22.98 -9.03
N THR A 106 6.38 -24.26 -8.99
CA THR A 106 5.36 -24.76 -8.05
C THR A 106 5.91 -24.85 -6.62
N LYS A 107 5.05 -25.07 -5.62
CA LYS A 107 5.47 -25.33 -4.23
C LYS A 107 6.41 -26.54 -4.08
N LYS A 108 6.41 -27.46 -5.05
CA LYS A 108 7.29 -28.65 -5.08
C LYS A 108 8.61 -28.39 -5.82
N GLY A 109 8.84 -27.17 -6.32
CA GLY A 109 10.02 -26.82 -7.10
C GLY A 109 9.97 -27.24 -8.57
N GLU A 110 8.83 -27.74 -9.06
CA GLU A 110 8.66 -28.05 -10.49
C GLU A 110 8.52 -26.76 -11.31
N ASP A 111 9.21 -26.70 -12.45
CA ASP A 111 9.17 -25.58 -13.39
C ASP A 111 7.76 -25.37 -13.97
N ILE A 112 7.39 -24.10 -14.08
CA ILE A 112 6.23 -23.62 -14.83
C ILE A 112 6.77 -22.95 -16.09
N VAL A 113 6.84 -23.70 -17.19
CA VAL A 113 7.40 -23.22 -18.47
C VAL A 113 6.43 -22.31 -19.22
N SER A 114 5.12 -22.51 -19.04
CA SER A 114 4.07 -21.66 -19.60
C SER A 114 3.03 -21.38 -18.53
N ASP A 115 2.87 -20.11 -18.18
CA ASP A 115 1.76 -19.63 -17.37
C ASP A 115 0.61 -19.13 -18.25
N ASN A 116 -0.58 -19.09 -17.68
CA ASN A 116 -1.76 -18.49 -18.30
C ASN A 116 -2.12 -17.12 -17.67
N LEU A 117 -1.23 -16.54 -16.86
CA LEU A 117 -1.50 -15.27 -16.19
C LEU A 117 -1.53 -14.14 -17.22
N ILE A 118 -2.48 -13.22 -17.07
CA ILE A 118 -2.69 -12.13 -18.01
C ILE A 118 -2.11 -10.85 -17.41
N VAL A 119 -1.15 -10.24 -18.09
CA VAL A 119 -0.52 -8.98 -17.66
C VAL A 119 -1.13 -7.80 -18.42
N LYS A 120 -1.44 -6.71 -17.72
CA LYS A 120 -2.05 -5.50 -18.29
C LYS A 120 -1.42 -4.23 -17.70
N PRO A 121 -0.80 -3.35 -18.50
CA PRO A 121 -0.38 -3.56 -19.90
C PRO A 121 0.92 -4.40 -19.97
N GLU A 122 1.14 -5.12 -21.07
CA GLU A 122 2.44 -5.78 -21.35
C GLU A 122 3.52 -4.76 -21.72
N SER A 123 3.14 -3.67 -22.38
CA SER A 123 4.01 -2.55 -22.68
C SER A 123 3.26 -1.24 -22.58
N ARG A 124 3.90 -0.19 -22.06
CA ARG A 124 3.40 1.18 -22.22
C ARG A 124 4.56 2.16 -22.33
N SER A 125 4.30 3.26 -23.03
CA SER A 125 5.18 4.43 -23.06
C SER A 125 4.55 5.57 -22.25
N VAL A 126 5.36 6.34 -21.55
CA VAL A 126 4.92 7.53 -20.81
C VAL A 126 5.94 8.65 -20.90
N TYR A 127 5.48 9.83 -21.27
CA TYR A 127 6.31 11.04 -21.24
C TYR A 127 6.45 11.55 -19.80
N ILE A 128 7.68 11.78 -19.35
CA ILE A 128 7.99 12.32 -18.03
C ILE A 128 8.92 13.52 -18.20
N GLN A 129 8.55 14.67 -17.63
CA GLN A 129 9.43 15.85 -17.68
C GLN A 129 10.64 15.67 -16.76
N LYS A 130 11.71 16.41 -17.03
CA LYS A 130 12.91 16.43 -16.20
C LYS A 130 12.56 16.82 -14.77
N ASN A 131 13.08 16.04 -13.82
CA ASN A 131 12.84 16.12 -12.39
C ASN A 131 11.37 15.88 -11.96
N GLU A 132 10.52 15.31 -12.83
CA GLU A 132 9.21 14.81 -12.44
C GLU A 132 9.23 13.30 -12.14
N GLU A 133 8.25 12.87 -11.36
CA GLU A 133 7.96 11.46 -11.10
C GLU A 133 6.58 11.06 -11.64
N LYS A 134 6.47 9.79 -12.06
CA LYS A 134 5.19 9.19 -12.45
C LYS A 134 4.98 7.85 -11.77
N ASP A 135 3.81 7.73 -11.16
CA ASP A 135 3.29 6.49 -10.60
C ASP A 135 2.45 5.75 -11.64
N LEU A 136 2.65 4.44 -11.68
CA LEU A 136 2.43 3.64 -12.86
C LEU A 136 1.99 2.24 -12.39
N ALA A 137 0.86 1.74 -12.87
CA ALA A 137 0.31 0.46 -12.42
C ALA A 137 0.61 -0.68 -13.43
N ILE A 138 0.93 -1.86 -12.93
CA ILE A 138 1.01 -3.12 -13.69
C ILE A 138 0.04 -4.11 -13.06
N GLY A 139 -0.99 -4.49 -13.80
CA GLY A 139 -1.99 -5.47 -13.39
C GLY A 139 -1.59 -6.88 -13.79
N VAL A 140 -1.74 -7.84 -12.89
CA VAL A 140 -1.61 -9.27 -13.17
C VAL A 140 -2.89 -9.98 -12.77
N GLU A 141 -3.61 -10.50 -13.76
CA GLU A 141 -4.84 -11.24 -13.59
C GLU A 141 -4.52 -12.74 -13.55
N VAL A 142 -4.95 -13.39 -12.48
CA VAL A 142 -4.76 -14.83 -12.29
C VAL A 142 -6.03 -15.55 -12.71
N PRO A 143 -6.03 -16.37 -13.78
CA PRO A 143 -7.18 -17.16 -14.18
C PRO A 143 -7.66 -18.13 -13.08
N LYS A 144 -8.91 -18.60 -13.21
CA LYS A 144 -9.51 -19.54 -12.25
C LYS A 144 -8.85 -20.92 -12.25
N ASP A 145 -8.25 -21.30 -13.37
CA ASP A 145 -7.56 -22.56 -13.64
C ASP A 145 -6.03 -22.47 -13.47
N ALA A 146 -5.50 -21.32 -13.05
CA ALA A 146 -4.06 -21.11 -12.85
C ALA A 146 -3.48 -22.11 -11.82
N ARG A 147 -2.33 -22.68 -12.15
CA ARG A 147 -1.60 -23.62 -11.29
C ARG A 147 -1.12 -22.92 -10.02
N ALA A 148 -1.12 -23.60 -8.87
CA ALA A 148 -0.51 -23.07 -7.66
C ALA A 148 1.02 -22.97 -7.83
N GLY A 149 1.59 -21.83 -7.44
CA GLY A 149 3.02 -21.59 -7.60
C GLY A 149 3.39 -20.11 -7.49
N ILE A 150 4.67 -19.84 -7.67
CA ILE A 150 5.25 -18.52 -7.74
C ILE A 150 5.59 -18.24 -9.20
N TYR A 151 4.95 -17.22 -9.77
CA TYR A 151 5.17 -16.75 -11.13
C TYR A 151 6.08 -15.53 -11.10
N ILE A 152 6.94 -15.40 -12.10
CA ILE A 152 7.97 -14.35 -12.18
C ILE A 152 7.71 -13.54 -13.44
N PHE A 153 7.75 -12.21 -13.32
CA PHE A 153 7.73 -11.29 -14.45
C PHE A 153 8.92 -10.34 -14.39
N ASP A 154 9.58 -10.17 -15.52
CA ASP A 154 10.69 -9.25 -15.73
C ASP A 154 10.13 -7.92 -16.25
N VAL A 155 10.23 -6.88 -15.44
CA VAL A 155 9.84 -5.51 -15.79
C VAL A 155 11.08 -4.69 -16.13
N ARG A 156 11.15 -4.19 -17.36
CA ARG A 156 12.23 -3.32 -17.84
C ARG A 156 11.71 -1.91 -18.04
N VAL A 157 12.50 -0.93 -17.62
CA VAL A 157 12.22 0.50 -17.83
C VAL A 157 13.34 1.13 -18.64
N MET A 158 13.04 1.51 -19.88
CA MET A 158 13.95 2.24 -20.76
C MET A 158 13.72 3.75 -20.60
N PRO A 159 14.78 4.59 -20.69
CA PRO A 159 16.16 4.26 -21.05
C PRO A 159 17.07 3.88 -19.86
N TYR A 160 16.53 3.67 -18.66
CA TYR A 160 17.36 3.34 -17.49
C TYR A 160 17.94 1.93 -17.50
N GLU A 161 17.52 1.07 -18.43
CA GLU A 161 17.90 -0.35 -18.51
C GLU A 161 17.69 -1.10 -17.17
N ALA A 162 16.79 -0.58 -16.34
CA ALA A 162 16.52 -1.10 -15.01
C ALA A 162 15.64 -2.34 -15.14
N LEU A 163 16.20 -3.52 -14.86
CA LEU A 163 15.47 -4.78 -14.79
C LEU A 163 15.04 -5.05 -13.35
N HIS A 164 13.73 -5.14 -13.15
CA HIS A 164 13.13 -5.52 -11.88
C HIS A 164 12.30 -6.78 -12.05
N LYS A 165 12.25 -7.61 -11.01
CA LYS A 165 11.43 -8.82 -11.01
C LYS A 165 10.26 -8.62 -10.07
N ILE A 166 9.07 -8.97 -10.55
CA ILE A 166 7.87 -9.08 -9.71
C ILE A 166 7.43 -10.54 -9.61
N TYR A 167 6.93 -10.92 -8.45
CA TYR A 167 6.57 -12.27 -8.06
C TYR A 167 5.09 -12.33 -7.71
N VAL A 168 4.36 -13.22 -8.39
CA VAL A 168 2.95 -13.49 -8.13
C VAL A 168 2.82 -14.86 -7.50
N GLU A 169 2.39 -14.92 -6.25
CA GLU A 169 2.11 -16.18 -5.57
C GLU A 169 0.64 -16.54 -5.71
N VAL A 170 0.36 -17.67 -6.37
CA VAL A 170 -0.97 -18.23 -6.51
C VAL A 170 -1.14 -19.38 -5.51
N PRO A 171 -2.06 -19.26 -4.53
CA PRO A 171 -2.19 -20.22 -3.44
C PRO A 171 -2.69 -21.61 -3.85
#